data_AF-A0A835L776-F1
#
_entry.id   AF-A0A835L776-F1
#
_cell.length_a   1.000
_cell.length_b   1.000
_cell.length_c   1.000
_cell.angle_alpha   90.00
_cell.angle_beta   90.00
_cell.angle_gamma   90.00
#
_symmetry.space_group_name_H-M   'P 1'
#
loop_
_entity.id
_entity.type
_entity.pdbx_description
1 polymer ?
#
loop_
_entity_poly.entity_id
_entity_poly.type
_entity_poly.pdbx_seq_one_letter_code
_entity_poly.pdbx_strand_id
1 'polypeptide(L)'
;MRRGIQGDDMDKNVSEEVQKKINQLRNWIDSQPHLPKDVDNRLLLRFLHSCYYDVEKTKVTIELFFKVRDSAPELVNHRDPLSPAMQKAMKIANVAQYEISGNRNIWLWQLNDPGLEQYDYIQDARMFIMTCDAWMLSNDQLAEEDIVDAMPIRLKQIHIINAPPFIDKLFSMMKPFLKQEVTNMVHFHVPKSDTLYKYLNKEDLPSDYGGSRPSMEELNKRVVDIVMEKRKIFLDENFWKTEKKGKKVKESTTFRSLDID
;
A
#
# COMPACT_ATOMS: atom_id res chain seq x y z
N MET A 1 22.33 -12.99 -9.03
CA MET A 1 23.12 -12.02 -8.25
C MET A 1 22.42 -10.67 -8.26
N ARG A 2 21.66 -10.33 -7.20
CA ARG A 2 21.19 -8.96 -6.98
C ARG A 2 22.36 -8.19 -6.35
N ARG A 3 22.85 -7.13 -7.00
CA ARG A 3 23.75 -6.17 -6.33
C ARG A 3 22.91 -5.42 -5.30
N GLY A 4 23.44 -5.36 -4.08
CA GLY A 4 22.80 -4.72 -2.95
C GLY A 4 22.41 -3.29 -3.27
N ILE A 5 21.12 -2.99 -3.11
CA ILE A 5 20.68 -1.64 -2.86
C ILE A 5 20.94 -1.45 -1.37
N GLN A 6 22.04 -0.75 -1.08
CA GLN A 6 22.53 -0.28 0.22
C GLN A 6 21.59 -0.53 1.41
N GLY A 7 21.96 -1.51 2.23
CA GLY A 7 21.34 -1.81 3.52
C GLY A 7 22.10 -1.21 4.71
N ASP A 8 23.04 -0.30 4.50
CA ASP A 8 24.12 -0.05 5.49
C ASP A 8 23.88 1.12 6.47
N ASP A 9 22.76 1.87 6.38
CA ASP A 9 22.56 3.04 7.25
C ASP A 9 21.42 2.93 8.29
N MET A 10 20.62 1.85 8.30
CA MET A 10 19.55 1.66 9.31
C MET A 10 19.95 0.87 10.55
N ASP A 11 21.10 0.20 10.54
CA ASP A 11 21.55 -0.67 11.64
C ASP A 11 21.92 0.08 12.94
N LYS A 12 21.93 1.43 12.92
CA LYS A 12 22.45 2.22 14.06
C LYS A 12 21.42 2.54 15.16
N ASN A 13 20.12 2.32 14.93
CA ASN A 13 19.07 2.74 15.87
C ASN A 13 18.05 1.65 16.26
N VAL A 14 18.22 0.40 15.82
CA VAL A 14 17.34 -0.71 16.23
C VAL A 14 17.91 -1.33 17.52
N SER A 15 17.10 -1.38 18.59
CA SER A 15 17.57 -1.97 19.85
C SER A 15 17.89 -3.46 19.68
N GLU A 16 18.86 -3.97 20.45
CA GLU A 16 19.23 -5.39 20.42
C GLU A 16 18.02 -6.32 20.63
N GLU A 17 17.04 -5.88 21.43
CA GLU A 17 15.79 -6.59 21.66
C GLU A 17 14.95 -6.71 20.38
N VAL A 18 14.82 -5.63 19.60
CA VAL A 18 14.08 -5.65 18.34
C VAL A 18 14.81 -6.51 17.31
N GLN A 19 16.14 -6.45 17.26
CA GLN A 19 16.91 -7.31 16.37
C GLN A 19 16.72 -8.80 16.70
N LYS A 20 16.64 -9.15 17.99
CA LYS A 20 16.32 -10.52 18.43
C LYS A 20 14.93 -10.97 17.94
N LYS A 21 13.93 -10.09 18.01
CA LYS A 21 12.58 -10.37 17.49
C LYS A 21 12.57 -10.54 15.97
N ILE A 22 13.33 -9.72 15.23
CA ILE A 22 13.48 -9.89 13.76
C ILE A 22 14.08 -11.27 13.44
N ASN A 23 15.15 -11.67 14.14
CA ASN A 23 15.77 -12.98 13.95
C ASN A 23 14.81 -14.14 14.31
N GLN A 24 14.00 -13.97 15.36
CA GLN A 24 12.97 -14.95 15.71
C GLN A 24 11.93 -15.10 14.58
N LEU A 25 11.46 -14.01 14.00
CA LEU A 25 10.54 -14.03 12.86
C LEU A 25 11.17 -14.65 11.61
N ARG A 26 12.45 -14.36 11.34
CA ARG A 26 13.19 -14.97 10.22
C ARG A 26 13.21 -16.49 10.33
N ASN A 27 13.64 -17.01 11.48
CA ASN A 27 13.70 -18.45 11.73
C ASN A 27 12.32 -19.11 11.61
N TRP A 28 11.27 -18.43 12.09
CA TRP A 28 9.90 -18.89 11.93
C TRP A 28 9.48 -18.91 10.45
N ILE A 29 9.69 -17.84 9.68
CA ILE A 29 9.40 -17.80 8.24
C ILE A 29 10.12 -18.93 7.50
N ASP A 30 11.39 -19.19 7.84
CA ASP A 30 12.18 -20.26 7.22
C ASP A 30 11.61 -21.65 7.50
N SER A 31 10.95 -21.84 8.65
CA SER A 31 10.23 -23.08 8.98
C SER A 31 8.88 -23.26 8.25
N GLN A 32 8.26 -22.19 7.74
CA GLN A 32 6.92 -22.25 7.12
C GLN A 32 7.02 -22.43 5.59
N PRO A 33 6.65 -23.58 5.01
CA PRO A 33 6.89 -23.84 3.57
C PRO A 33 6.09 -22.91 2.64
N HIS A 34 4.94 -22.42 3.09
CA HIS A 34 4.05 -21.54 2.33
C HIS A 34 4.37 -20.06 2.46
N LEU A 35 5.46 -19.66 3.13
CA LEU A 35 5.89 -18.25 3.22
C LEU A 35 7.14 -18.00 2.37
N PRO A 36 7.27 -16.81 1.75
CA PRO A 36 8.46 -16.46 0.99
C PRO A 36 9.68 -16.36 1.91
N LYS A 37 10.81 -16.92 1.48
CA LYS A 37 12.05 -16.99 2.29
C LYS A 37 12.89 -15.72 2.25
N ASP A 38 12.65 -14.86 1.27
CA ASP A 38 13.43 -13.64 1.02
C ASP A 38 12.71 -12.36 1.46
N VAL A 39 11.87 -12.42 2.50
CA VAL A 39 11.25 -11.22 3.11
C VAL A 39 12.35 -10.27 3.60
N ASP A 40 12.27 -8.98 3.31
CA ASP A 40 13.30 -8.01 3.73
C ASP A 40 13.24 -7.72 5.25
N ASN A 41 14.38 -7.50 5.92
CA ASN A 41 14.40 -7.15 7.35
C ASN A 41 13.64 -5.86 7.66
N ARG A 42 13.66 -4.87 6.75
CA ARG A 42 12.90 -3.63 6.85
C ARG A 42 11.40 -3.92 6.89
N LEU A 43 10.95 -4.87 6.09
CA LEU A 43 9.55 -5.30 6.08
C LEU A 43 9.18 -6.06 7.36
N LEU A 44 10.06 -6.93 7.87
CA LEU A 44 9.87 -7.58 9.17
C LEU A 44 9.78 -6.56 10.32
N LEU A 45 10.64 -5.54 10.32
CA LEU A 45 10.59 -4.46 11.28
C LEU A 45 9.27 -3.69 11.19
N ARG A 46 8.77 -3.40 9.98
CA ARG A 46 7.46 -2.77 9.77
C ARG A 46 6.31 -3.62 10.35
N PHE A 47 6.32 -4.94 10.13
CA PHE A 47 5.31 -5.82 10.72
C PHE A 47 5.42 -5.94 12.26
N LEU A 48 6.62 -5.86 12.82
CA LEU A 48 6.82 -5.79 14.27
C LEU A 48 6.26 -4.48 14.80
N HIS A 49 6.67 -3.36 14.21
CA HIS A 49 6.21 -2.04 14.59
C HIS A 49 4.68 -1.95 14.54
N SER A 50 4.06 -2.45 13.48
CA SER A 50 2.59 -2.45 13.34
C SER A 50 1.90 -3.22 14.45
N CYS A 51 2.55 -4.24 15.00
CA CYS A 51 2.01 -5.09 16.06
C CYS A 51 2.52 -4.72 17.45
N TYR A 52 3.04 -3.51 17.66
CA TYR A 52 3.63 -3.08 18.93
C TYR A 52 4.74 -4.04 19.43
N TYR A 53 5.51 -4.58 18.49
CA TYR A 53 6.58 -5.55 18.74
C TYR A 53 6.12 -6.86 19.42
N ASP A 54 4.83 -7.19 19.34
CA ASP A 54 4.25 -8.48 19.72
C ASP A 54 4.47 -9.50 18.60
N VAL A 55 5.35 -10.47 18.87
CA VAL A 55 5.79 -11.46 17.87
C VAL A 55 4.65 -12.34 17.39
N GLU A 56 3.74 -12.76 18.26
CA GLU A 56 2.65 -13.66 17.86
C GLU A 56 1.62 -12.94 17.00
N LYS A 57 1.29 -11.68 17.35
CA LYS A 57 0.46 -10.84 16.47
C LYS A 57 1.14 -10.59 15.12
N THR A 58 2.44 -10.31 15.12
CA THR A 58 3.21 -10.12 13.89
C THR A 58 3.14 -11.33 12.96
N LYS A 59 3.26 -12.56 13.49
CA LYS A 59 3.10 -13.78 12.67
C LYS A 59 1.73 -13.84 11.99
N VAL A 60 0.66 -13.55 12.72
CA VAL A 60 -0.71 -13.51 12.18
C VAL A 60 -0.83 -12.46 11.07
N THR A 61 -0.25 -11.26 11.27
CA THR A 61 -0.26 -10.20 10.26
C THR A 61 0.53 -10.58 9.00
N ILE A 62 1.69 -11.23 9.14
CA ILE A 62 2.51 -11.71 8.03
C ILE A 62 1.75 -12.77 7.22
N GLU A 63 1.16 -13.76 7.88
CA GLU A 63 0.33 -14.79 7.24
C GLU A 63 -0.82 -14.16 6.45
N LEU A 64 -1.54 -13.22 7.08
CA LEU A 64 -2.66 -12.54 6.44
C LEU A 64 -2.21 -11.71 5.24
N PHE A 65 -1.08 -11.00 5.36
CA PHE A 65 -0.51 -10.19 4.28
C PHE A 65 -0.24 -11.00 3.01
N PHE A 66 0.37 -12.18 3.14
CA PHE A 66 0.67 -13.05 2.01
C PHE A 66 -0.58 -13.79 1.50
N LYS A 67 -1.42 -14.29 2.42
CA LYS A 67 -2.67 -14.98 2.07
C LYS A 67 -3.61 -14.11 1.23
N VAL A 68 -3.80 -12.84 1.61
CA VAL A 68 -4.66 -11.92 0.87
C VAL A 68 -4.14 -11.74 -0.56
N ARG A 69 -2.83 -11.58 -0.73
CA ARG A 69 -2.20 -11.38 -2.05
C ARG A 69 -2.27 -12.64 -2.93
N ASP A 70 -2.13 -13.82 -2.34
CA ASP A 70 -2.32 -15.08 -3.05
C ASP A 70 -3.80 -15.31 -3.45
N SER A 71 -4.74 -14.87 -2.61
CA SER A 71 -6.18 -15.05 -2.84
C SER A 71 -6.80 -14.04 -3.83
N ALA A 72 -6.12 -12.93 -4.12
CA ALA A 72 -6.61 -11.86 -4.99
C ALA A 72 -5.62 -11.54 -6.13
N PRO A 73 -5.29 -12.51 -7.00
CA PRO A 73 -4.34 -12.33 -8.11
C PRO A 73 -4.71 -11.20 -9.07
N GLU A 74 -6.00 -10.91 -9.21
CA GLU A 74 -6.50 -9.79 -10.00
C GLU A 74 -6.01 -8.44 -9.46
N LEU A 75 -5.76 -8.30 -8.16
CA LEU A 75 -5.30 -7.05 -7.56
C LEU A 75 -3.76 -6.91 -7.54
N VAL A 76 -3.02 -8.03 -7.61
CA VAL A 76 -1.56 -8.03 -7.43
C VAL A 76 -0.75 -8.45 -8.66
N ASN A 77 -1.38 -8.97 -9.71
CA ASN A 77 -0.74 -9.21 -11.01
C ASN A 77 -1.02 -8.07 -12.00
N HIS A 78 -0.26 -8.05 -13.10
CA HIS A 78 -0.43 -7.09 -14.21
C HIS A 78 -0.40 -5.62 -13.77
N ARG A 79 0.51 -5.29 -12.84
CA ARG A 79 0.61 -3.96 -12.21
C ARG A 79 1.54 -2.99 -12.93
N ASP A 80 1.65 -3.05 -14.26
CA ASP A 80 2.49 -2.09 -14.97
C ASP A 80 1.84 -0.69 -14.91
N PRO A 81 2.46 0.32 -14.27
CA PRO A 81 1.93 1.69 -14.24
C PRO A 81 1.81 2.31 -15.62
N LEU A 82 2.54 1.79 -16.62
CA LEU A 82 2.47 2.25 -18.00
C LEU A 82 1.46 1.49 -18.86
N SER A 83 0.76 0.49 -18.31
CA SER A 83 -0.30 -0.19 -19.05
C SER A 83 -1.45 0.77 -19.39
N PRO A 84 -2.13 0.62 -20.54
CA PRO A 84 -3.24 1.49 -20.91
C PRO A 84 -4.36 1.53 -19.86
N ALA A 85 -4.65 0.39 -19.23
CA ALA A 85 -5.67 0.29 -18.20
C ALA A 85 -5.29 1.07 -16.93
N MET A 86 -4.03 0.95 -16.47
CA MET A 86 -3.55 1.70 -15.31
C MET A 86 -3.44 3.19 -15.60
N GLN A 87 -2.96 3.58 -16.78
CA GLN A 87 -2.93 4.98 -17.21
C GLN A 87 -4.33 5.61 -17.30
N LYS A 88 -5.37 4.82 -17.63
CA LYS A 88 -6.76 5.30 -17.56
C LYS A 88 -7.18 5.59 -16.12
N ALA A 89 -6.88 4.69 -15.18
CA ALA A 89 -7.17 4.90 -13.76
C ALA A 89 -6.42 6.11 -13.18
N MET A 90 -5.13 6.25 -13.46
CA MET A 90 -4.28 7.36 -13.00
C MET A 90 -4.68 8.73 -13.57
N LYS A 91 -5.48 8.77 -14.65
CA LYS A 91 -6.04 10.03 -15.19
C LYS A 91 -7.23 10.54 -14.39
N ILE A 92 -7.98 9.63 -13.79
CA ILE A 92 -9.20 9.96 -13.05
C ILE A 92 -8.99 9.94 -11.53
N ALA A 93 -7.95 9.27 -11.03
CA ALA A 93 -7.63 9.20 -9.60
C ALA A 93 -6.31 9.91 -9.31
N ASN A 94 -6.35 10.91 -8.43
CA ASN A 94 -5.16 11.53 -7.84
C ASN A 94 -4.94 10.98 -6.43
N VAL A 95 -3.68 10.69 -6.09
CA VAL A 95 -3.30 10.10 -4.80
C VAL A 95 -2.28 10.98 -4.11
N ALA A 96 -2.47 11.26 -2.83
CA ALA A 96 -1.46 11.92 -2.02
C ALA A 96 -1.15 11.08 -0.78
N GLN A 97 0.13 10.97 -0.43
CA GLN A 97 0.61 10.28 0.76
C GLN A 97 1.71 11.13 1.39
N TYR A 98 1.50 11.60 2.62
CA TYR A 98 2.47 12.45 3.31
C TYR A 98 2.28 12.46 4.82
N GLU A 99 3.33 12.85 5.52
CA GLU A 99 3.34 12.96 6.98
C GLU A 99 2.78 14.31 7.45
N ILE A 100 2.07 14.27 8.57
CA ILE A 100 1.59 15.41 9.33
C ILE A 100 2.08 15.37 10.77
N SER A 101 1.81 16.45 11.51
CA SER A 101 2.17 16.55 12.93
C SER A 101 1.67 15.37 13.78
N GLY A 102 2.49 14.99 14.76
CA GLY A 102 2.23 13.86 15.66
C GLY A 102 2.52 12.49 15.03
N ASN A 103 3.48 12.41 14.11
CA ASN A 103 3.93 11.16 13.47
C ASN A 103 2.76 10.38 12.84
N ARG A 104 1.84 11.09 12.17
CA ARG A 104 0.68 10.51 11.47
C ARG A 104 0.85 10.70 9.96
N ASN A 105 0.31 9.77 9.18
CA ASN A 105 0.25 9.88 7.74
C ASN A 105 -1.18 10.22 7.28
N ILE A 106 -1.28 11.08 6.26
CA ILE A 106 -2.52 11.31 5.51
C ILE A 106 -2.38 10.64 4.15
N TRP A 107 -3.44 9.93 3.78
CA TRP A 107 -3.62 9.32 2.47
C TRP A 107 -4.89 9.92 1.86
N LEU A 108 -4.75 10.62 0.73
CA LEU A 108 -5.88 11.19 0.00
C LEU A 108 -6.09 10.41 -1.28
N TRP A 109 -7.33 10.00 -1.51
CA TRP A 109 -7.78 9.40 -2.76
C TRP A 109 -8.83 10.34 -3.37
N GLN A 110 -8.45 11.09 -4.40
CA GLN A 110 -9.33 12.03 -5.08
C GLN A 110 -9.77 11.42 -6.41
N LEU A 111 -11.07 11.15 -6.53
CA LEU A 111 -11.67 10.63 -7.76
C LEU A 111 -12.33 11.76 -8.57
N ASN A 112 -11.80 12.02 -9.75
CA ASN A 112 -12.17 13.07 -10.70
C ASN A 112 -12.89 12.46 -11.92
N ASP A 113 -13.97 11.73 -11.68
CA ASP A 113 -14.81 11.12 -12.72
C ASP A 113 -16.29 11.31 -12.38
N PRO A 114 -16.88 12.48 -12.65
CA PRO A 114 -18.29 12.73 -12.39
C PRO A 114 -19.17 11.67 -13.07
N GLY A 115 -20.00 10.99 -12.29
CA GLY A 115 -20.86 9.91 -12.80
C GLY A 115 -20.19 8.54 -12.92
N LEU A 116 -18.89 8.42 -12.62
CA LEU A 116 -18.12 7.16 -12.65
C LEU A 116 -18.14 6.45 -14.02
N GLU A 117 -18.25 7.21 -15.11
CA GLU A 117 -18.36 6.66 -16.48
C GLU A 117 -17.07 5.96 -16.95
N GLN A 118 -15.92 6.43 -16.46
CA GLN A 118 -14.61 5.91 -16.82
C GLN A 118 -14.04 4.99 -15.74
N TYR A 119 -14.59 5.05 -14.53
CA TYR A 119 -14.18 4.32 -13.35
C TYR A 119 -14.19 2.80 -13.56
N ASP A 120 -13.05 2.19 -13.29
CA ASP A 120 -12.87 0.73 -13.25
C ASP A 120 -12.44 0.36 -11.84
N TYR A 121 -13.35 -0.26 -11.08
CA TYR A 121 -13.13 -0.60 -9.68
C TYR A 121 -11.97 -1.58 -9.47
N ILE A 122 -11.66 -2.43 -10.46
CA ILE A 122 -10.52 -3.36 -10.39
C ILE A 122 -9.22 -2.57 -10.60
N GLN A 123 -9.18 -1.65 -11.57
CA GLN A 123 -7.99 -0.80 -11.77
C GLN A 123 -7.76 0.14 -10.59
N ASP A 124 -8.81 0.71 -10.02
CA ASP A 124 -8.74 1.58 -8.84
C ASP A 124 -8.18 0.81 -7.63
N ALA A 125 -8.74 -0.36 -7.32
CA ALA A 125 -8.24 -1.22 -6.25
C ALA A 125 -6.79 -1.69 -6.49
N ARG A 126 -6.43 -2.01 -7.73
CA ARG A 126 -5.05 -2.35 -8.12
C ARG A 126 -4.11 -1.16 -7.92
N MET A 127 -4.54 0.04 -8.30
CA MET A 127 -3.79 1.28 -8.10
C MET A 127 -3.61 1.59 -6.61
N PHE A 128 -4.66 1.36 -5.80
CA PHE A 128 -4.59 1.51 -4.34
C PHE A 128 -3.52 0.59 -3.76
N ILE A 129 -3.56 -0.71 -4.05
CA ILE A 129 -2.56 -1.66 -3.53
C ILE A 129 -1.15 -1.34 -4.07
N MET A 130 -1.04 -0.93 -5.33
CA MET A 130 0.25 -0.57 -5.94
C MET A 130 0.87 0.65 -5.28
N THR A 131 0.10 1.71 -5.03
CA THR A 131 0.57 2.91 -4.31
C THR A 131 0.86 2.62 -2.84
N CYS A 132 0.11 1.72 -2.20
CA CYS A 132 0.43 1.25 -0.85
C CYS A 132 1.78 0.53 -0.80
N ASP A 133 2.01 -0.41 -1.72
CA ASP A 133 3.26 -1.15 -1.80
C ASP A 133 4.44 -0.22 -2.12
N ALA A 134 4.24 0.74 -3.02
CA ALA A 134 5.27 1.72 -3.39
C ALA A 134 5.70 2.55 -2.17
N TRP A 135 4.73 3.08 -1.43
CA TRP A 135 4.96 3.81 -0.18
C TRP A 135 5.68 2.95 0.86
N MET A 136 5.18 1.74 1.11
CA MET A 136 5.74 0.81 2.10
C MET A 136 7.20 0.44 1.79
N LEU A 137 7.54 0.28 0.51
CA LEU A 137 8.87 -0.10 0.05
C LEU A 137 9.83 1.09 -0.15
N SER A 138 9.33 2.33 -0.08
CA SER A 138 10.13 3.55 -0.22
C SER A 138 10.31 4.30 1.09
N ASN A 139 9.33 4.25 1.99
CA ASN A 139 9.40 4.94 3.26
C ASN A 139 10.30 4.14 4.22
N ASP A 140 11.09 4.84 5.03
CA ASP A 140 11.89 4.28 6.13
C ASP A 140 11.34 4.63 7.50
N GLN A 141 10.45 5.61 7.56
CA GLN A 141 9.81 6.03 8.79
C GLN A 141 8.76 5.03 9.24
N LEU A 142 8.76 4.79 10.56
CA LEU A 142 7.74 4.04 11.27
C LEU A 142 6.88 5.05 12.03
N ALA A 143 5.67 5.29 11.54
CA ALA A 143 4.71 6.16 12.22
C ALA A 143 4.20 5.48 13.49
N GLU A 144 4.08 6.19 14.62
CA GLU A 144 3.82 5.67 15.98
C GLU A 144 2.58 4.76 16.09
N GLU A 145 1.66 4.83 15.13
CA GLU A 145 0.40 4.12 15.15
C GLU A 145 0.08 3.55 13.76
N ASP A 146 0.44 2.28 13.47
CA ASP A 146 0.22 1.61 12.16
C ASP A 146 -0.44 0.17 12.23
N ILE A 147 -1.76 -0.06 12.07
CA ILE A 147 -2.53 -1.35 11.88
C ILE A 147 -3.69 -1.31 10.83
N VAL A 148 -3.58 -2.08 9.74
CA VAL A 148 -4.58 -2.35 8.70
C VAL A 148 -4.51 -3.84 8.57
N ASP A 149 -5.62 -4.53 8.74
CA ASP A 149 -5.64 -5.98 8.57
C ASP A 149 -5.09 -6.31 7.16
N ALA A 150 -3.99 -7.08 7.11
CA ALA A 150 -3.23 -7.47 5.90
C ALA A 150 -2.23 -6.47 5.29
N MET A 151 -2.00 -5.27 5.88
CA MET A 151 -0.91 -4.36 5.51
C MET A 151 -0.24 -3.77 6.77
N PRO A 152 1.08 -3.58 6.81
CA PRO A 152 1.74 -2.96 7.96
C PRO A 152 1.59 -1.42 7.98
N ILE A 153 0.35 -0.91 8.00
CA ILE A 153 -0.07 0.52 7.92
C ILE A 153 -1.29 0.71 8.85
N ARG A 154 -1.57 1.79 9.63
CA ARG A 154 -2.86 1.95 10.39
C ARG A 154 -3.88 2.68 9.60
N LEU A 155 -5.06 2.09 9.56
CA LEU A 155 -6.24 2.85 9.27
C LEU A 155 -6.84 3.26 10.60
N LYS A 156 -6.67 4.55 10.91
CA LYS A 156 -7.26 5.15 12.10
C LYS A 156 -8.69 5.59 11.82
N GLN A 157 -8.89 6.26 10.69
CA GLN A 157 -10.16 6.83 10.26
C GLN A 157 -10.23 6.88 8.73
N ILE A 158 -11.45 6.80 8.20
CA ILE A 158 -11.78 7.02 6.79
C ILE A 158 -12.69 8.24 6.72
N HIS A 159 -12.26 9.28 6.01
CA HIS A 159 -13.04 10.50 5.82
C HIS A 159 -13.53 10.61 4.38
N ILE A 160 -14.85 10.59 4.20
CA ILE A 160 -15.47 10.72 2.88
C ILE A 160 -15.99 12.15 2.74
N ILE A 161 -15.29 12.93 1.91
CA ILE A 161 -15.54 14.36 1.69
C ILE A 161 -16.51 14.55 0.52
N ASN A 162 -17.34 15.60 0.59
CA ASN A 162 -18.40 15.88 -0.36
C ASN A 162 -19.47 14.77 -0.43
N ALA A 163 -19.69 14.08 0.68
CA ALA A 163 -20.70 13.03 0.77
C ALA A 163 -22.12 13.62 0.67
N PRO A 164 -23.02 13.03 -0.14
CA PRO A 164 -24.43 13.43 -0.15
C PRO A 164 -25.07 13.28 1.25
N PRO A 165 -25.96 14.20 1.68
CA PRO A 165 -26.52 14.19 3.04
C PRO A 165 -27.25 12.89 3.44
N PHE A 166 -27.71 12.09 2.49
CA PHE A 166 -28.40 10.83 2.76
C PHE A 166 -27.45 9.65 3.07
N ILE A 167 -26.17 9.75 2.73
CA ILE A 167 -25.21 8.64 2.88
C ILE A 167 -25.05 8.24 4.36
N ASP A 168 -25.05 9.20 5.29
CA ASP A 168 -24.92 8.89 6.72
C ASP A 168 -26.13 8.07 7.25
N LYS A 169 -27.33 8.33 6.71
CA LYS A 169 -28.53 7.54 7.01
C LYS A 169 -28.40 6.13 6.45
N LEU A 170 -27.96 6.00 5.19
CA LEU A 170 -27.73 4.70 4.55
C LEU A 170 -26.68 3.88 5.32
N PHE A 171 -25.55 4.50 5.67
CA PHE A 171 -24.51 3.86 6.46
C PHE A 171 -25.03 3.44 7.83
N SER A 172 -25.84 4.27 8.49
CA SER A 172 -26.45 3.93 9.79
C SER A 172 -27.38 2.71 9.75
N MET A 173 -28.05 2.45 8.62
CA MET A 173 -28.82 1.21 8.42
C MET A 173 -27.92 -0.02 8.26
N MET A 174 -26.69 0.15 7.76
CA MET A 174 -25.72 -0.94 7.58
C MET A 174 -24.93 -1.27 8.85
N LYS A 175 -24.89 -0.36 9.85
CA LYS A 175 -24.14 -0.54 11.11
C LYS A 175 -24.36 -1.88 11.81
N PRO A 176 -25.59 -2.44 11.91
CA PRO A 176 -25.80 -3.73 12.58
C PRO A 176 -25.04 -4.92 11.95
N PHE A 177 -24.62 -4.77 10.69
CA PHE A 177 -23.89 -5.80 9.94
C PHE A 177 -22.38 -5.55 9.87
N LEU A 178 -21.92 -4.37 10.31
CA LEU A 178 -20.52 -3.98 10.31
C LEU A 178 -19.94 -4.13 11.71
N LYS A 179 -18.66 -4.51 11.81
CA LYS A 179 -17.94 -4.49 13.09
C LYS A 179 -17.92 -3.08 13.67
N GLN A 180 -17.96 -2.97 14.99
CA GLN A 180 -17.92 -1.68 15.68
C GLN A 180 -16.63 -0.91 15.36
N GLU A 181 -15.50 -1.63 15.25
CA GLU A 181 -14.21 -1.06 14.86
C GLU A 181 -14.32 -0.34 13.51
N VAL A 182 -14.88 -0.99 12.49
CA VAL A 182 -15.07 -0.40 11.15
C VAL A 182 -16.03 0.78 11.20
N THR A 183 -17.14 0.63 11.92
CA THR A 183 -18.17 1.68 12.03
C THR A 183 -17.63 2.96 12.67
N ASN A 184 -16.76 2.83 13.68
CA ASN A 184 -16.18 3.97 14.38
C ASN A 184 -15.13 4.72 13.55
N MET A 185 -14.56 4.09 12.52
CA MET A 185 -13.53 4.69 11.67
C MET A 185 -14.12 5.59 10.57
N VAL A 186 -15.34 5.32 10.09
CA VAL A 186 -15.89 6.00 8.91
C VAL A 186 -16.63 7.27 9.30
N HIS A 187 -16.24 8.39 8.68
CA HIS A 187 -16.82 9.71 8.89
C HIS A 187 -17.19 10.35 7.54
N PHE A 188 -18.40 10.90 7.45
CA PHE A 188 -18.90 11.57 6.25
C PHE A 188 -18.93 13.09 6.44
N HIS A 189 -18.51 13.82 5.41
CA HIS A 189 -18.47 15.28 5.41
C HIS A 189 -19.23 15.81 4.20
N VAL A 190 -20.33 16.52 4.45
CA VAL A 190 -21.13 17.14 3.38
C VAL A 190 -20.37 18.30 2.71
N PRO A 191 -20.70 18.64 1.45
CA PRO A 191 -20.05 19.75 0.75
C PRO A 191 -20.05 21.05 1.57
N LYS A 192 -18.90 21.74 1.59
CA LYS A 192 -18.68 23.02 2.29
C LYS A 192 -18.83 22.96 3.83
N SER A 193 -18.87 21.79 4.44
CA SER A 193 -18.84 21.67 5.91
C SER A 193 -17.42 21.81 6.47
N ASP A 194 -17.33 22.26 7.71
CA ASP A 194 -16.09 22.37 8.50
C ASP A 194 -15.83 21.12 9.37
N THR A 195 -16.72 20.12 9.28
CA THR A 195 -16.73 18.93 10.16
C THR A 195 -15.47 18.08 10.08
N LEU A 196 -14.72 18.16 8.97
CA LEU A 196 -13.42 17.51 8.81
C LEU A 196 -12.38 18.07 9.78
N TYR A 197 -12.44 19.37 10.10
CA TYR A 197 -11.46 20.04 10.95
C TYR A 197 -11.53 19.63 12.44
N LYS A 198 -12.52 18.82 12.81
CA LYS A 198 -12.57 18.15 14.12
C LYS A 198 -11.53 17.03 14.26
N TYR A 199 -10.99 16.54 13.13
CA TYR A 199 -10.11 15.37 13.08
C TYR A 199 -8.70 15.71 12.57
N LEU A 200 -8.61 16.73 11.72
CA LEU A 200 -7.38 17.18 11.06
C LEU A 200 -7.24 18.70 11.17
N ASN A 201 -6.02 19.19 11.37
CA ASN A 201 -5.77 20.62 11.27
C ASN A 201 -5.96 21.07 9.83
N LYS A 202 -6.48 22.28 9.63
CA LYS A 202 -6.74 22.79 8.28
C LYS A 202 -5.46 22.90 7.46
N GLU A 203 -4.37 23.31 8.11
CA GLU A 203 -3.04 23.49 7.52
C GLU A 203 -2.43 22.18 7.01
N ASP A 204 -2.87 21.03 7.55
CA ASP A 204 -2.44 19.69 7.13
C ASP A 204 -3.08 19.23 5.80
N LEU A 205 -4.07 19.95 5.28
CA LEU A 205 -4.68 19.67 3.98
C LEU A 205 -3.91 20.32 2.81
N PRO A 206 -4.05 19.78 1.58
CA PRO A 206 -3.61 20.45 0.36
C PRO A 206 -4.23 21.85 0.20
N SER A 207 -3.51 22.73 -0.50
CA SER A 207 -3.98 24.08 -0.85
C SER A 207 -5.36 24.08 -1.52
N ASP A 208 -5.61 23.08 -2.36
CA ASP A 208 -6.86 22.96 -3.13
C ASP A 208 -8.07 22.58 -2.25
N TYR A 209 -7.80 22.12 -1.03
CA TYR A 209 -8.81 21.86 0.02
C TYR A 209 -8.76 22.93 1.13
N GLY A 210 -8.09 24.05 0.88
CA GLY A 210 -8.00 25.20 1.77
C GLY A 210 -6.95 25.08 2.88
N GLY A 211 -6.03 24.12 2.79
CA GLY A 211 -4.92 23.98 3.74
C GLY A 211 -3.63 24.65 3.25
N SER A 212 -2.50 24.22 3.80
CA SER A 212 -1.17 24.80 3.53
C SER A 212 -0.17 23.83 2.93
N ARG A 213 -0.55 22.56 2.72
CA ARG A 213 0.28 21.57 2.01
C ARG A 213 0.27 21.86 0.50
N PRO A 214 1.25 21.31 -0.26
CA PRO A 214 1.25 21.36 -1.72
C PRO A 214 -0.08 20.90 -2.33
N SER A 215 -0.35 21.32 -3.56
CA SER A 215 -1.58 20.99 -4.29
C SER A 215 -1.73 19.48 -4.48
N MET A 216 -2.96 19.01 -4.74
CA MET A 216 -3.20 17.60 -5.07
C MET A 216 -2.43 17.18 -6.32
N GLU A 217 -2.24 18.07 -7.29
CA GLU A 217 -1.44 17.79 -8.49
C GLU A 217 0.03 17.53 -8.15
N GLU A 218 0.65 18.39 -7.33
CA GLU A 218 2.04 18.23 -6.93
C GLU A 218 2.25 16.99 -6.06
N LEU A 219 1.34 16.73 -5.12
CA LEU A 219 1.40 15.55 -4.26
C LEU A 219 1.20 14.26 -5.07
N ASN A 220 0.26 14.27 -6.03
CA ASN A 220 0.04 13.14 -6.93
C ASN A 220 1.28 12.84 -7.76
N LYS A 221 1.93 13.86 -8.31
CA LYS A 221 3.17 13.68 -9.05
C LYS A 221 4.23 12.94 -8.23
N ARG A 222 4.41 13.29 -6.95
CA ARG A 222 5.36 12.59 -6.06
C ARG A 222 5.03 11.11 -5.90
N VAL A 223 3.77 10.77 -5.69
CA VAL A 223 3.32 9.37 -5.57
C VAL A 223 3.54 8.62 -6.89
N VAL A 224 3.21 9.24 -8.03
CA VAL A 224 3.46 8.68 -9.35
C VAL A 224 4.95 8.42 -9.59
N ASP A 225 5.82 9.36 -9.24
CA ASP A 225 7.27 9.20 -9.39
C ASP A 225 7.78 8.00 -8.57
N ILE A 226 7.33 7.86 -7.31
CA ILE A 226 7.66 6.71 -6.46
C ILE A 226 7.16 5.38 -7.07
N VAL A 227 5.93 5.34 -7.59
CA VAL A 227 5.39 4.16 -8.28
C VAL A 227 6.26 3.81 -9.49
N MET A 228 6.70 4.81 -10.24
CA MET A 228 7.52 4.62 -11.44
C MET A 228 8.93 4.14 -11.10
N GLU A 229 9.55 4.63 -10.03
CA GLU A 229 10.82 4.12 -9.50
C GLU A 229 10.74 2.63 -9.13
N LYS A 230 9.59 2.20 -8.59
CA LYS A 230 9.33 0.81 -8.21
C LYS A 230 8.77 -0.05 -9.35
N ARG A 231 8.63 0.47 -10.58
CA ARG A 231 8.03 -0.25 -11.72
C ARG A 231 8.59 -1.66 -11.94
N LYS A 232 9.91 -1.86 -11.75
CA LYS A 232 10.54 -3.19 -11.89
C LYS A 232 9.97 -4.23 -10.92
N ILE A 233 9.57 -3.81 -9.71
CA ILE A 233 8.92 -4.67 -8.71
C ILE A 233 7.51 -5.02 -9.17
N PHE A 234 6.77 -4.06 -9.71
CA PHE A 234 5.39 -4.28 -10.16
C PHE A 234 5.28 -5.15 -11.42
N LEU A 235 6.34 -5.18 -12.24
CA LEU A 235 6.48 -6.11 -13.36
C LEU A 235 6.84 -7.54 -12.92
N ASP A 236 7.37 -7.73 -11.71
CA ASP A 236 7.69 -9.05 -11.17
C ASP A 236 6.46 -9.65 -10.46
N GLU A 237 5.67 -10.42 -11.20
CA GLU A 237 4.49 -11.11 -10.66
C GLU A 237 4.83 -12.18 -9.61
N ASN A 238 6.11 -12.50 -9.38
CA ASN A 238 6.53 -13.39 -8.31
C ASN A 238 6.97 -12.63 -7.04
N PHE A 239 6.99 -11.29 -7.06
CA PHE A 239 7.55 -10.51 -5.96
C PHE A 239 6.87 -10.80 -4.61
N TRP A 240 5.53 -10.87 -4.61
CA TRP A 240 4.74 -11.15 -3.41
C TRP A 240 4.27 -12.60 -3.30
N LYS A 241 4.55 -13.46 -4.28
CA LYS A 241 4.07 -14.85 -4.27
C LYS A 241 4.87 -15.68 -3.29
N THR A 242 4.13 -16.49 -2.54
CA THR A 242 4.67 -17.52 -1.64
C THR A 242 5.44 -18.59 -2.41
N GLU A 243 4.85 -19.09 -3.49
CA GLU A 243 5.49 -19.98 -4.47
C GLU A 243 5.99 -19.20 -5.68
N LYS A 244 7.32 -19.16 -5.85
CA LYS A 244 7.93 -18.52 -7.03
C LYS A 244 7.94 -19.49 -8.20
N LYS A 245 7.20 -19.17 -9.26
CA LYS A 245 7.31 -19.91 -10.51
C LYS A 245 8.72 -19.68 -11.07
N GLY A 246 9.49 -20.76 -11.25
CA GLY A 246 10.82 -20.69 -11.84
C GLY A 246 10.78 -19.90 -13.15
N LYS A 247 11.70 -18.95 -13.34
CA LYS A 247 11.85 -18.26 -14.63
C LYS A 247 12.11 -19.35 -15.68
N LYS A 248 11.14 -19.61 -16.56
CA LYS A 248 11.45 -20.31 -17.81
C LYS A 248 12.40 -19.40 -18.57
N VAL A 249 13.69 -19.68 -18.47
CA VAL A 249 14.69 -19.11 -19.37
C VAL A 249 14.30 -19.66 -20.74
N LYS A 250 13.68 -18.82 -21.58
CA LYS A 250 13.69 -19.08 -23.02
C LYS A 250 15.14 -18.89 -23.43
N GLU A 251 15.90 -19.99 -23.45
CA GLU A 251 17.15 -20.01 -24.21
C GLU A 251 16.77 -19.71 -25.66
N SER A 252 17.12 -18.51 -26.13
CA SER A 252 17.13 -18.21 -27.55
C SER A 252 18.31 -18.96 -28.15
N THR A 253 18.14 -20.23 -28.45
CA THR A 253 19.06 -20.92 -29.36
C THR A 253 18.77 -20.43 -30.77
N THR A 254 19.45 -19.34 -31.16
CA THR A 254 19.79 -19.10 -32.56
C THR A 254 20.74 -20.19 -33.00
N PHE A 255 20.23 -21.19 -33.73
CA PHE A 255 21.03 -21.95 -34.68
C PHE A 255 20.33 -21.85 -36.03
N ARG A 256 20.97 -21.10 -36.94
CA ARG A 256 20.69 -21.18 -38.38
C ARG A 256 21.20 -22.54 -38.85
N SER A 257 20.33 -23.40 -39.37
CA SER A 257 20.75 -24.37 -40.38
C SER A 257 20.62 -23.68 -41.74
N LEU A 258 21.73 -23.63 -42.47
CA LEU A 258 21.76 -23.28 -43.88
C LEU A 258 21.21 -24.49 -44.63
N ASP A 259 20.12 -24.30 -45.36
CA ASP A 259 19.74 -25.23 -46.43
C ASP A 259 20.73 -25.02 -47.58
N ILE A 260 21.49 -26.06 -47.89
CA ILE A 260 22.26 -26.18 -49.13
C ILE A 260 21.48 -27.16 -50.01
N ASP A 261 20.97 -26.67 -51.12
CA ASP A 261 20.88 -27.39 -52.39
C ASP A 261 21.56 -26.53 -53.46
#